data_AF-A0A238V425-F1
#
_entry.id   AF-A0A238V425-F1
#
_cell.length_a   1.000
_cell.length_b   1.000
_cell.length_c   1.000
_cell.angle_alpha   90.00
_cell.angle_beta   90.00
_cell.angle_gamma   90.00
#
_symmetry.space_group_name_H-M   'P 1'
#
loop_
_entity.id
_entity.type
_entity.pdbx_description
1 polymer ?
#
loop_
_entity_poly.entity_id
_entity_poly.type
_entity_poly.pdbx_seq_one_letter_code
_entity_poly.pdbx_strand_id
1 'polypeptide(L)' 'MVRSIFGGAAAKTYRCPGCVQEIRPGVAHVVAWPIDGRGDESDRRHWHTGCWKARDRRIPGVERSRNAPRYG' A
#
# COMPACT_ATOMS: atom_id res chain seq x y z
N MET A 1 -1.38 -11.00 7.45
CA MET A 1 -0.51 -10.59 8.58
C MET A 1 0.04 -9.18 8.34
N VAL A 2 0.49 -8.44 9.37
CA VAL A 2 1.11 -7.11 9.22
C VAL A 2 2.33 -6.95 10.15
N ARG A 3 3.40 -6.30 9.67
CA ARG A 3 4.63 -5.98 10.44
C ARG A 3 5.09 -4.55 10.15
N SER A 4 5.59 -3.89 11.18
CA SER A 4 6.23 -2.58 11.07
C SER A 4 7.71 -2.73 10.76
N ILE A 5 8.22 -1.86 9.88
CA ILE A 5 9.64 -1.75 9.50
C ILE A 5 10.12 -0.36 9.92
N PHE A 6 11.20 -0.34 10.70
CA PHE A 6 11.88 0.90 11.09
C PHE A 6 12.72 1.44 9.93
N GLY A 7 12.96 2.75 9.92
CA GLY A 7 13.70 3.41 8.84
C GLY A 7 15.06 2.77 8.55
N GLY A 8 15.82 2.43 9.60
CA GLY A 8 17.12 1.78 9.46
C GLY A 8 17.08 0.38 8.83
N ALA A 9 15.93 -0.28 8.83
CA ALA A 9 15.74 -1.60 8.20
C ALA A 9 15.20 -1.48 6.75
N ALA A 10 14.80 -0.29 6.31
CA ALA A 10 14.37 -0.03 4.94
C ALA A 10 15.60 0.17 4.03
N ALA A 11 16.12 -0.93 3.49
CA ALA A 11 17.30 -0.90 2.62
C ALA A 11 16.98 -0.72 1.11
N LYS A 12 15.71 -0.87 0.72
CA LYS A 12 15.27 -0.80 -0.68
C LYS A 12 14.08 0.13 -0.85
N THR A 13 13.95 0.69 -2.05
CA THR A 13 12.77 1.45 -2.45
C THR A 13 11.61 0.50 -2.76
N TYR A 14 10.43 0.78 -2.22
CA TYR A 14 9.21 0.00 -2.48
C TYR A 14 8.07 0.91 -2.92
N ARG A 15 7.05 0.38 -3.60
CA ARG A 15 5.88 1.17 -4.04
C ARG A 15 4.69 0.96 -3.12
N CYS A 16 4.12 2.06 -2.63
CA CYS A 16 2.95 2.04 -1.74
C CYS A 16 1.64 1.92 -2.53
N PRO A 17 0.79 0.89 -2.31
CA PRO A 17 -0.46 0.73 -3.06
C PRO A 17 -1.48 1.86 -2.83
N GLY A 18 -1.56 2.39 -1.61
CA GLY A 18 -2.59 3.39 -1.24
C GLY A 18 -2.31 4.83 -1.70
N CYS A 19 -1.12 5.11 -2.21
CA CYS A 19 -0.78 6.44 -2.77
C CYS A 19 0.04 6.37 -4.06
N VAL A 20 0.44 5.17 -4.47
CA VAL A 20 1.22 4.89 -5.69
C VAL A 20 2.62 5.54 -5.68
N GLN A 21 3.03 6.12 -4.55
CA GLN A 21 4.34 6.74 -4.33
C GLN A 21 5.38 5.75 -3.81
N GLU A 22 6.65 6.10 -4.01
CA GLU A 22 7.80 5.35 -3.57
C GLU A 22 8.10 5.59 -2.09
N ILE A 23 8.29 4.49 -1.35
CA ILE A 23 8.84 4.44 0.00
C ILE A 23 10.35 4.34 -0.16
N ARG A 24 11.06 5.44 0.10
CA ARG A 24 12.52 5.48 0.02
C ARG A 24 13.17 4.67 1.15
N PRO A 25 14.42 4.20 0.95
CA PRO A 25 15.25 3.67 2.04
C PRO A 25 15.32 4.67 3.20
N GLY A 26 15.41 4.19 4.43
CA GLY A 26 15.39 5.05 5.62
C GLY A 26 13.99 5.44 6.10
N VAL A 27 12.92 5.18 5.34
CA VAL A 27 11.55 5.55 5.72
C VAL A 27 10.87 4.42 6.51
N ALA A 28 10.38 4.75 7.70
CA ALA A 28 9.57 3.84 8.50
C ALA A 28 8.24 3.54 7.81
N HIS A 29 7.93 2.27 7.62
CA HIS A 29 6.79 1.81 6.82
C HIS A 29 6.25 0.47 7.35
N VAL A 30 5.19 -0.03 6.73
CA VAL A 30 4.47 -1.25 7.15
C VAL A 30 4.45 -2.24 6.00
N VAL A 31 4.70 -3.52 6.29
CA VAL A 31 4.55 -4.62 5.35
C VAL A 31 3.30 -5.39 5.70
N ALA A 32 2.43 -5.59 4.72
CA ALA A 32 1.22 -6.38 4.84
C ALA A 32 1.28 -7.60 3.92
N TRP A 33 0.87 -8.74 4.45
CA TRP A 33 0.71 -10.00 3.74
C TRP A 33 -0.78 -10.28 3.55
N PRO A 34 -1.25 -10.56 2.33
CA PRO A 34 -2.61 -11.04 2.10
C PRO A 34 -2.89 -12.30 2.93
N ILE A 35 -4.11 -12.40 3.45
CA ILE A 35 -4.52 -13.46 4.38
C ILE A 35 -5.16 -14.64 3.61
N ASP A 36 -5.54 -14.42 2.36
CA ASP A 36 -6.01 -15.46 1.46
C ASP A 36 -4.83 -16.41 1.20
N GLY A 37 -4.82 -17.58 1.83
CA GLY A 37 -3.72 -18.55 1.92
C GLY A 37 -3.26 -19.19 0.60
N ARG A 38 -3.16 -18.38 -0.45
CA ARG A 38 -2.71 -18.70 -1.81
C ARG A 38 -1.56 -17.79 -2.27
N GLY A 39 -1.05 -16.92 -1.39
CA GLY A 39 0.02 -15.96 -1.68
C GLY A 39 1.31 -16.37 -0.98
N ASP A 40 2.30 -16.77 -1.78
CA ASP A 40 3.69 -16.94 -1.36
C ASP A 40 4.23 -15.69 -0.65
N GLU A 41 5.36 -15.82 0.06
CA GLU A 41 6.12 -14.69 0.66
C GLU A 41 6.46 -13.54 -0.31
N SER A 42 6.26 -13.77 -1.62
CA SER A 42 6.37 -12.77 -2.69
C SER A 42 5.25 -11.72 -2.69
N ASP A 43 4.08 -11.97 -2.11
CA ASP A 43 2.96 -11.03 -2.16
C ASP A 43 2.99 -9.97 -1.03
N ARG A 44 4.20 -9.68 -0.53
CA ARG A 44 4.45 -8.64 0.47
C ARG A 44 4.21 -7.26 -0.10
N ARG A 45 3.22 -6.56 0.43
CA ARG A 45 2.90 -5.18 0.04
C ARG A 45 3.44 -4.20 1.07
N HIS A 46 4.22 -3.24 0.60
CA HIS A 46 4.81 -2.20 1.44
C HIS A 46 3.92 -0.96 1.43
N TRP A 47 3.59 -0.43 2.60
CA TRP A 47 2.71 0.71 2.78
C TRP A 47 3.39 1.75 3.66
N HIS A 48 3.23 3.03 3.36
CA HIS A 48 3.51 4.06 4.35
C HIS A 48 2.64 3.83 5.60
N THR A 49 3.16 4.11 6.79
CA THR A 49 2.41 3.99 8.06
C THR A 49 1.06 4.72 8.01
N GLY A 50 1.06 5.96 7.50
CA GLY A 50 -0.17 6.76 7.32
C GLY A 50 -1.11 6.19 6.25
N CYS A 51 -0.57 5.63 5.16
CA CYS A 51 -1.38 5.00 4.11
C CYS A 51 -2.02 3.69 4.60
N TRP A 52 -1.30 2.91 5.41
CA TRP A 52 -1.82 1.69 6.02
C TRP A 52 -2.97 1.95 6.99
N LYS A 53 -2.84 2.98 7.84
CA LYS A 53 -3.94 3.42 8.73
C LYS A 53 -5.15 3.93 7.94
N ALA A 54 -4.90 4.49 6.75
CA ALA A 54 -5.92 5.01 5.87
C ALA A 54 -6.43 3.98 4.83
N ARG A 55 -6.02 2.71 4.88
CA ARG A 55 -6.26 1.76 3.78
C ARG A 55 -7.74 1.51 3.49
N ASP A 56 -8.58 1.45 4.52
CA ASP A 56 -10.03 1.26 4.39
C ASP A 56 -10.74 2.46 3.74
N ARG A 57 -10.16 3.67 3.86
CA ARG A 57 -10.68 4.88 3.20
C ARG A 57 -9.99 5.21 1.89
N ARG A 58 -8.77 4.71 1.68
CA ARG A 58 -7.94 4.84 0.48
C ARG A 58 -7.83 3.51 -0.25
N ILE A 59 -8.92 2.74 -0.30
CA ILE A 59 -8.99 1.57 -1.16
C ILE A 59 -8.64 2.08 -2.57
N PRO A 60 -7.61 1.55 -3.25
CA PRO A 60 -7.47 1.77 -4.68
C PRO A 60 -8.78 1.24 -5.24
N GLY A 61 -9.67 2.16 -5.65
CA GLY A 61 -10.98 1.77 -6.15
C GLY A 61 -10.78 0.62 -7.14
N VAL A 62 -11.61 -0.43 -7.11
CA VAL A 62 -12.82 -0.38 -7.95
C VAL A 62 -12.83 0.95 -8.66
N GLU A 63 -12.18 0.97 -9.83
CA GLU A 63 -12.11 2.09 -10.74
C GLU A 63 -13.44 2.82 -10.66
N ARG A 64 -13.50 3.88 -9.83
CA ARG A 64 -14.69 4.70 -9.75
C ARG A 64 -14.58 5.49 -11.02
N SER A 65 -15.13 4.90 -12.08
CA SER A 65 -15.73 5.49 -13.27
C SER A 65 -15.99 6.98 -13.06
N ARG A 66 -14.92 7.78 -13.09
CA ARG A 66 -14.94 9.24 -13.24
C ARG A 66 -15.05 9.55 -14.73
N ASN A 67 -15.94 8.84 -15.40
CA ASN A 67 -16.32 9.09 -16.77
C ASN A 67 -17.83 8.92 -16.94
N ALA A 68 -18.59 9.37 -15.93
CA ALA A 68 -20.00 9.66 -16.14
C ALA A 68 -20.07 10.97 -16.93
N PRO A 69 -20.56 10.96 -18.19
CA PRO A 69 -20.77 12.20 -18.92
C PRO A 69 -21.77 13.03 -18.12
N ARG A 70 -21.43 14.29 -17.85
CA ARG A 70 -22.41 15.24 -17.34
C ARG A 70 -23.30 15.63 -18.51
N TYR A 71 -24.41 14.92 -18.69
CA TYR A 71 -25.56 15.51 -19.36
C TYR A 71 -26.26 16.44 -18.37
N GLY A 72 -26.56 17.64 -18.85
CA GLY A 72 -27.14 18.75 -18.09
C GLY A 72 -28.62 18.61 -17.82
#